data_AF-A0A9R1E2W7-F1
#
_entry.id   AF-A0A9R1E2W7-F1
#
_cell.length_a   1.000
_cell.length_b   1.000
_cell.length_c   1.000
_cell.angle_alpha   90.00
_cell.angle_beta   90.00
_cell.angle_gamma   90.00
#
_symmetry.space_group_name_H-M   'P 1'
#
loop_
_entity.id
_entity.type
_entity.pdbx_description
1 polymer ?
#
loop_
_entity_poly.entity_id
_entity_poly.type
_entity_poly.pdbx_seq_one_letter_code
_entity_poly.pdbx_strand_id
1 'polypeptide(L)'
;MGSDSKELLGIEPLELRFPFEFMKQISCSMELTNKTDDYLAFKVKTTSPKKYCVRPNSGIVPPRSTSSVVVTMQALKQAPPDMQCKDKFLVQSAVVTEGTAVKDITGEMFKKESGNVVDEVRLKVVYVQPPRPPSPVREGSEEGSSPRPSWSDGANINYQDMQATRESDEPPLSSAHKEPSEITTE
;
A
#
# COMPACT_ATOMS: atom_id res chain seq x y z
N MET A 1 -3.01 43.09 0.70
CA MET A 1 -1.95 42.59 1.58
C MET A 1 -1.89 41.10 1.36
N GLY A 2 -0.90 40.65 0.56
CA GLY A 2 -0.81 39.28 0.07
C GLY A 2 -0.29 38.35 1.16
N SER A 3 -0.82 37.14 1.21
CA SER A 3 -0.45 36.09 2.16
C SER A 3 1.04 35.80 2.10
N ASP A 4 1.81 36.26 3.11
CA ASP A 4 3.20 35.87 3.32
C ASP A 4 3.27 34.41 3.81
N SER A 5 2.93 33.47 2.94
CA SER A 5 3.22 32.05 3.12
C SER A 5 4.54 31.80 2.41
N LYS A 6 5.65 31.83 3.15
CA LYS A 6 6.92 31.29 2.64
C LYS A 6 6.73 29.79 2.45
N GLU A 7 6.92 29.29 1.24
CA GLU A 7 6.94 27.85 0.96
C GLU A 7 8.20 27.25 1.58
N LEU A 8 8.08 26.68 2.78
CA LEU A 8 9.22 26.12 3.51
C LEU A 8 9.43 24.65 3.12
N LEU A 9 8.34 23.89 3.11
CA LEU A 9 8.34 22.45 2.98
C LEU A 9 7.54 22.03 1.75
N GLY A 10 8.23 21.49 0.75
CA GLY A 10 7.57 20.89 -0.42
C GLY A 10 6.86 19.61 -0.01
N ILE A 11 5.65 19.38 -0.52
CA ILE A 11 4.87 18.17 -0.22
C ILE A 11 4.34 17.54 -1.51
N GLU A 12 4.65 16.26 -1.71
CA GLU A 12 4.17 15.51 -2.86
C GLU A 12 3.70 14.09 -2.47
N PRO A 13 2.50 13.65 -2.88
CA PRO A 13 1.47 14.41 -3.59
C PRO A 13 0.64 15.31 -2.67
N LEU A 14 0.04 16.38 -3.21
CA LEU A 14 -0.93 17.23 -2.49
C LEU A 14 -2.36 16.63 -2.42
N GLU A 15 -2.57 15.54 -3.14
CA GLU A 15 -3.81 14.76 -3.16
C GLU A 15 -3.49 13.30 -2.79
N LEU A 16 -3.99 12.87 -1.63
CA LEU A 16 -3.81 11.51 -1.15
C LEU A 16 -4.91 10.61 -1.70
N ARG A 17 -4.51 9.65 -2.53
CA ARG A 17 -5.42 8.72 -3.20
C ARG A 17 -5.46 7.41 -2.44
N PHE A 18 -6.66 7.02 -1.99
CA PHE A 18 -6.89 5.74 -1.34
C PHE A 18 -7.71 4.85 -2.28
N PRO A 19 -7.14 3.77 -2.85
CA PRO A 19 -7.92 2.76 -3.56
C PRO A 19 -8.89 2.11 -2.58
N PHE A 20 -10.15 2.51 -2.63
CA PHE A 20 -11.11 2.16 -1.60
C PHE A 20 -11.54 0.70 -1.73
N GLU A 21 -11.23 -0.07 -0.70
CA GLU A 21 -11.67 -1.45 -0.51
C GLU A 21 -12.41 -1.57 0.82
N PHE A 22 -13.61 -2.15 0.76
CA PHE A 22 -14.45 -2.35 1.94
C PHE A 22 -13.75 -3.27 2.95
N MET A 23 -13.84 -2.92 4.24
CA MET A 23 -13.25 -3.68 5.36
C MET A 23 -11.74 -3.87 5.32
N LYS A 24 -11.01 -3.11 4.50
CA LYS A 24 -9.54 -3.18 4.44
C LYS A 24 -8.89 -1.88 4.91
N GLN A 25 -7.71 -2.02 5.51
CA GLN A 25 -6.81 -0.89 5.71
C GLN A 25 -6.10 -0.58 4.40
N ILE A 26 -5.98 0.71 4.10
CA ILE A 26 -5.35 1.19 2.87
C ILE A 26 -4.34 2.26 3.26
N SER A 27 -3.13 2.16 2.73
CA SER A 27 -2.06 3.11 3.02
C SER A 27 -1.60 3.81 1.75
N CYS A 28 -1.22 5.08 1.91
CA CYS A 28 -0.45 5.82 0.94
C CYS A 28 0.65 6.60 1.66
N SER A 29 1.58 7.17 0.90
CA SER A 29 2.64 8.03 1.45
C SER A 29 2.62 9.41 0.81
N MET A 30 3.14 10.39 1.55
CA MET A 30 3.55 11.68 1.02
C MET A 30 5.01 11.91 1.39
N GLU A 31 5.73 12.62 0.53
CA GLU A 31 7.10 13.06 0.76
C GLU A 31 7.11 14.52 1.17
N LEU A 32 7.89 14.81 2.21
CA LEU A 32 8.15 16.14 2.74
C LEU A 32 9.57 16.54 2.37
N THR A 33 9.74 17.47 1.43
CA THR A 33 11.04 17.90 0.93
C THR A 33 11.41 19.28 1.48
N ASN A 34 12.45 19.33 2.28
CA ASN A 34 13.03 20.58 2.75
C ASN A 34 14.03 21.09 1.71
N LYS A 35 13.70 22.19 1.02
CA LYS A 35 14.58 22.85 0.03
C LYS A 35 15.46 23.93 0.65
N THR A 36 15.25 24.26 1.92
CA THR A 36 15.97 25.31 2.64
C THR A 36 17.27 24.77 3.25
N ASP A 37 18.09 25.68 3.76
CA ASP A 37 19.30 25.36 4.54
C ASP A 37 19.03 25.29 6.05
N ASP A 38 17.77 25.48 6.47
CA ASP A 38 17.32 25.44 7.86
C ASP A 38 16.76 24.06 8.25
N TYR A 39 16.72 23.75 9.55
CA TYR A 39 15.98 22.59 10.06
C TYR A 39 14.49 22.92 10.15
N LEU A 40 13.63 22.05 9.64
CA LEU A 40 12.19 22.23 9.68
C LEU A 40 11.53 21.20 10.59
N ALA A 41 10.80 21.65 11.61
CA ALA A 41 9.85 20.79 12.30
C ALA A 41 8.55 20.71 11.49
N PHE A 42 7.91 19.54 11.45
CA PHE A 42 6.59 19.37 10.86
C PHE A 42 5.61 18.71 11.82
N LYS A 43 4.32 18.98 11.58
CA LYS A 43 3.20 18.34 12.27
C LYS A 43 2.04 18.11 11.32
N VAL A 44 1.50 16.89 11.33
CA VAL A 44 0.36 16.49 10.52
C VAL A 44 -0.92 16.51 11.36
N LYS A 45 -1.93 17.20 10.86
CA LYS A 45 -3.29 17.26 11.42
C LYS A 45 -4.30 16.77 10.39
N THR A 46 -5.46 16.29 10.84
CA THR A 46 -6.53 15.82 9.97
C THR A 46 -7.90 16.21 10.52
N THR A 47 -8.88 16.37 9.64
CA THR A 47 -10.28 16.57 10.03
C THR A 47 -10.95 15.29 10.56
N SER A 48 -10.32 14.12 10.38
CA SER A 48 -10.91 12.81 10.71
C SER A 48 -9.93 11.89 11.46
N PRO A 49 -9.42 12.28 12.64
CA PRO A 49 -8.33 11.57 13.34
C PRO A 49 -8.65 10.12 13.73
N LYS A 50 -9.94 9.77 13.90
CA LYS A 50 -10.36 8.39 14.19
C LYS A 50 -10.23 7.45 12.98
N LYS A 51 -10.24 8.01 11.76
CA LYS A 51 -10.20 7.22 10.51
C LYS A 51 -8.78 6.97 10.02
N TYR A 52 -7.81 7.77 10.43
CA TYR A 52 -6.45 7.73 9.89
C TYR A 52 -5.41 7.54 10.97
N CYS A 53 -4.45 6.66 10.70
CA CYS A 53 -3.19 6.60 11.41
C CYS A 53 -2.12 7.27 10.55
N VAL A 54 -1.31 8.15 11.12
CA VAL A 54 -0.23 8.85 10.42
C VAL A 54 1.09 8.53 11.10
N ARG A 55 2.10 8.13 10.33
CA ARG A 55 3.44 7.84 10.85
C ARG A 55 4.54 8.33 9.91
N PRO A 56 5.51 9.12 10.42
CA PRO A 56 5.42 9.92 11.65
C PRO A 56 4.33 11.00 11.55
N ASN A 57 3.70 11.37 12.67
CA ASN A 57 2.73 12.50 12.70
C ASN A 57 3.40 13.86 13.03
N SER A 58 4.63 13.83 13.52
CA SER A 58 5.50 15.00 13.72
C SER A 58 6.95 14.55 13.65
N GLY A 59 7.84 15.45 13.26
CA GLY A 59 9.27 15.16 13.18
C GLY A 59 10.07 16.36 12.70
N ILE A 60 11.36 16.13 12.47
CA ILE A 60 12.29 17.10 11.91
C ILE A 60 12.69 16.65 10.52
N VAL A 61 12.70 17.57 9.56
CA VAL A 61 13.26 17.39 8.22
C VAL A 61 14.55 18.23 8.14
N PRO A 62 15.73 17.59 8.13
CA PRO A 62 17.00 18.29 8.00
C PRO A 62 17.07 19.17 6.73
N PRO A 63 18.00 20.14 6.69
CA PRO A 63 18.30 20.91 5.49
C PRO A 63 18.48 20.02 4.26
N ARG A 64 17.96 20.46 3.11
CA ARG A 64 18.19 19.83 1.80
C ARG A 64 17.87 18.32 1.77
N SER A 65 16.89 17.86 2.55
CA SER A 65 16.53 16.46 2.70
C SER A 65 15.04 16.19 2.50
N THR A 66 14.68 14.91 2.37
CA THR A 66 13.29 14.45 2.24
C THR A 66 12.94 13.49 3.37
N SER A 67 11.70 13.56 3.85
CA SER A 67 11.13 12.63 4.83
C SER A 67 9.82 12.05 4.33
N SER A 68 9.61 10.75 4.50
CA SER A 68 8.39 10.08 4.06
C SER A 68 7.39 9.94 5.22
N VAL A 69 6.13 10.31 4.97
CA VAL A 69 5.03 10.14 5.90
C VAL A 69 4.01 9.18 5.31
N VAL A 70 3.72 8.10 6.05
CA VAL A 70 2.71 7.11 5.69
C VAL A 70 1.39 7.46 6.37
N VAL A 71 0.32 7.47 5.59
CA VAL A 71 -1.05 7.65 6.04
C VAL A 71 -1.83 6.37 5.77
N THR A 72 -2.30 5.75 6.84
CA THR A 72 -3.11 4.52 6.79
C THR A 72 -4.55 4.84 7.18
N MET A 73 -5.47 4.68 6.23
CA MET A 73 -6.90 4.70 6.49
C MET A 73 -7.32 3.38 7.14
N GLN A 74 -8.06 3.49 8.24
CA GLN A 74 -8.63 2.35 8.95
C GLN A 74 -9.77 1.72 8.14
N ALA A 75 -9.97 0.41 8.31
CA ALA A 75 -11.04 -0.34 7.67
C ALA A 75 -12.42 0.29 7.99
N LEU A 76 -13.12 0.77 6.95
CA LEU A 76 -14.46 1.33 7.13
C LEU A 76 -15.48 0.20 7.27
N LYS A 77 -16.30 0.29 8.32
CA LYS A 77 -17.38 -0.66 8.59
C LYS A 77 -18.59 -0.51 7.67
N GLN A 78 -18.69 0.63 7.00
CA GLN A 78 -19.76 0.96 6.07
C GLN A 78 -19.14 1.67 4.86
N ALA A 79 -19.61 1.35 3.65
CA ALA A 79 -19.20 2.05 2.45
C ALA A 79 -19.70 3.51 2.49
N PRO A 80 -18.84 4.51 2.21
CA PRO A 80 -19.28 5.90 2.08
C PRO A 80 -20.32 6.02 0.96
N PRO A 81 -21.39 6.81 1.14
CA PRO A 81 -22.31 7.13 0.05
C PRO A 81 -21.54 7.82 -1.08
N ASP A 82 -21.78 7.37 -2.31
CA ASP A 82 -21.18 7.88 -3.55
C ASP A 82 -19.65 7.88 -3.63
N MET A 83 -18.96 7.06 -2.82
CA MET A 83 -17.49 7.04 -2.73
C MET A 83 -16.86 8.44 -2.50
N GLN A 84 -17.57 9.36 -1.85
CA GLN A 84 -17.05 10.70 -1.59
C GLN A 84 -16.23 10.73 -0.30
N CYS A 85 -15.03 11.33 -0.39
CA CYS A 85 -14.22 11.68 0.76
C CYS A 85 -14.15 13.21 0.90
N LYS A 86 -14.50 13.73 2.08
CA LYS A 86 -14.39 15.17 2.41
C LYS A 86 -13.26 15.44 3.41
N ASP A 87 -12.49 14.41 3.75
CA ASP A 87 -11.42 14.49 4.72
C ASP A 87 -10.25 15.31 4.16
N LYS A 88 -9.60 16.07 5.04
CA LYS A 88 -8.46 16.91 4.70
C LYS A 88 -7.33 16.66 5.67
N PHE A 89 -6.11 16.77 5.16
CA PHE A 89 -4.89 16.84 5.97
C PHE A 89 -4.32 18.25 5.93
N LEU A 90 -3.69 18.64 7.03
CA LEU A 90 -2.94 19.87 7.15
C LEU A 90 -1.55 19.50 7.66
N VAL A 91 -0.53 19.83 6.88
CA VAL A 91 0.86 19.74 7.33
C VAL A 91 1.31 21.15 7.66
N GLN A 92 1.65 21.36 8.94
CA GLN A 92 2.30 22.60 9.38
C GLN A 92 3.80 22.35 9.42
N SER A 93 4.59 23.34 9.02
CA SER A 93 6.04 23.33 9.17
C SER A 93 6.54 24.63 9.78
N ALA A 94 7.62 24.57 10.55
CA ALA A 94 8.23 25.72 11.19
C ALA A 94 9.75 25.57 11.21
N VAL A 95 10.47 26.68 11.05
CA VAL A 95 11.93 26.73 11.20
C VAL A 95 12.30 26.49 12.66
N VAL A 96 13.25 25.58 12.91
CA VAL A 96 13.78 25.27 14.23
C VAL A 96 15.30 25.29 14.24
N THR A 97 15.88 25.32 15.43
CA THR A 97 17.33 25.26 15.62
C THR A 97 17.88 23.86 15.32
N GLU A 98 19.11 23.80 14.85
CA GLU A 98 19.86 22.54 14.80
C GLU A 98 19.92 21.90 16.20
N GLY A 99 19.76 20.58 16.26
CA GLY A 99 19.77 19.83 17.52
C GLY A 99 18.43 19.78 18.26
N THR A 100 17.37 20.43 17.77
CA THR A 100 16.01 20.25 18.31
C THR A 100 15.58 18.79 18.19
N ALA A 101 15.25 18.14 19.30
CA ALA A 101 14.79 16.76 19.29
C ALA A 101 13.28 16.69 18.99
N VAL A 102 12.83 15.56 18.44
CA VAL A 102 11.40 15.33 18.11
C VAL A 102 10.48 15.48 19.32
N LYS A 103 10.96 15.12 20.52
CA LYS A 103 10.23 15.27 21.80
C LYS A 103 10.01 16.73 22.22
N ASP A 104 10.83 17.65 21.72
CA ASP A 104 10.78 19.08 22.07
C ASP A 104 9.86 19.85 21.11
N ILE A 105 9.30 19.19 20.08
CA ILE A 105 8.35 19.79 19.14
C ILE A 105 7.05 20.09 19.89
N THR A 106 6.81 21.37 20.21
CA THR A 106 5.59 21.83 20.88
C THR A 106 4.59 22.44 19.90
N GLY A 107 3.34 22.57 20.34
CA GLY A 107 2.29 23.22 19.53
C GLY A 107 2.54 24.70 19.28
N GLU A 108 3.32 25.38 20.13
CA GLU A 108 3.60 26.81 20.03
C GLU A 108 4.52 27.15 18.85
N MET A 109 5.43 26.25 18.48
CA MET A 109 6.31 26.39 17.32
C MET A 109 5.53 26.59 16.01
N PHE A 110 4.32 26.03 15.92
CA PHE A 110 3.46 26.11 14.73
C PHE A 110 2.45 27.26 14.78
N LYS A 111 2.66 28.26 15.64
CA LYS A 111 1.81 29.44 15.73
C LYS A 111 2.53 30.68 15.21
N LYS A 112 1.92 31.37 14.23
CA LYS A 112 2.45 32.62 13.67
C LYS A 112 2.47 33.77 14.68
N GLU A 113 1.54 33.79 15.65
CA GLU A 113 1.45 34.80 16.72
C GLU A 113 2.68 34.82 17.65
N SER A 114 3.45 33.73 17.67
CA SER A 114 4.68 33.60 18.46
C SER A 114 5.93 34.17 17.77
N GLY A 115 5.77 34.83 16.61
CA GLY A 115 6.89 35.35 15.81
C GLY A 115 7.61 34.30 14.96
N ASN A 116 7.12 33.06 14.94
CA ASN A 116 7.72 31.95 14.20
C ASN A 116 7.41 32.03 12.70
N VAL A 117 8.36 31.59 11.87
CA VAL A 117 8.14 31.40 10.44
C VAL A 117 7.46 30.04 10.24
N VAL A 118 6.14 30.08 10.02
CA VAL A 118 5.29 28.89 9.88
C VAL A 118 4.66 28.83 8.50
N ASP A 119 4.74 27.66 7.88
CA ASP A 119 4.08 27.33 6.62
C ASP A 119 3.01 26.25 6.82
N GLU A 120 1.94 26.31 6.03
CA GLU A 120 0.76 25.47 6.16
C GLU A 120 0.28 24.96 4.81
N VAL A 121 0.36 23.65 4.60
CA VAL A 121 -0.04 22.99 3.36
C VAL A 121 -1.24 22.10 3.61
N ARG A 122 -2.32 22.30 2.84
CA ARG A 122 -3.55 21.52 2.92
C ARG A 122 -3.60 20.47 1.82
N LEU A 123 -3.78 19.21 2.21
CA LEU A 123 -3.95 18.10 1.29
C LEU A 123 -5.40 17.61 1.29
N LYS A 124 -5.84 17.14 0.13
CA LYS A 124 -7.17 16.56 -0.08
C LYS A 124 -7.06 15.05 -0.04
N VAL A 125 -8.08 14.38 0.49
CA VAL A 125 -8.21 12.92 0.39
C VAL A 125 -9.24 12.59 -0.67
N VAL A 126 -8.91 11.64 -1.56
CA VAL A 126 -9.83 11.14 -2.59
C VAL A 126 -9.87 9.62 -2.58
N TYR A 127 -11.07 9.06 -2.73
CA TYR A 127 -11.25 7.63 -2.95
C TYR A 127 -11.17 7.35 -4.44
N VAL A 128 -10.39 6.32 -4.80
CA VAL A 128 -10.26 5.85 -6.17
C VAL A 128 -10.64 4.37 -6.24
N GLN A 129 -10.97 3.90 -7.43
CA GLN A 129 -11.22 2.47 -7.63
C GLN A 129 -9.92 1.67 -7.43
N PRO A 130 -9.96 0.49 -6.80
CA PRO A 130 -8.81 -0.39 -6.72
C PRO A 130 -8.28 -0.75 -8.12
N PRO A 131 -6.96 -0.95 -8.29
CA PRO A 131 -6.41 -1.43 -9.54
C PRO A 131 -7.06 -2.76 -9.95
N ARG A 132 -7.46 -2.89 -11.21
CA ARG A 132 -7.97 -4.16 -11.75
C ARG A 132 -6.81 -5.16 -11.82
N PRO A 133 -7.01 -6.43 -11.41
CA PRO A 133 -5.99 -7.46 -11.61
C PRO A 133 -5.71 -7.62 -13.13
N PRO A 134 -4.46 -7.92 -13.52
CA PRO A 134 -4.14 -8.20 -14.92
C PRO A 134 -4.99 -9.39 -15.39
N SER A 135 -5.60 -9.28 -16.57
CA SER A 135 -6.39 -10.36 -17.16
C SER A 135 -5.51 -11.60 -17.37
N PRO A 136 -6.01 -12.84 -17.13
CA PRO A 136 -5.25 -14.05 -17.40
C PRO A 136 -4.82 -14.05 -18.87
N VAL A 137 -3.51 -14.05 -19.11
CA VAL A 137 -2.97 -14.26 -20.46
C VAL A 137 -3.36 -15.69 -20.83
N ARG A 138 -4.09 -15.87 -21.93
CA ARG A 138 -4.31 -17.20 -22.51
C ARG A 138 -2.92 -17.73 -22.90
N GLU A 139 -2.39 -18.70 -22.14
CA GLU A 139 -1.30 -19.55 -22.64
C GLU A 139 -1.81 -20.16 -23.94
N GLY A 140 -1.25 -19.71 -25.06
CA GLY A 140 -1.53 -20.31 -26.35
C GLY A 140 -1.05 -21.76 -26.30
N SER A 141 -1.96 -22.71 -26.53
CA SER A 141 -1.58 -24.09 -26.83
C SER A 141 -0.81 -24.09 -28.16
N GLU A 142 0.50 -23.91 -28.09
CA GLU A 142 1.41 -24.27 -29.17
C GLU A 142 1.67 -25.77 -29.08
N GLU A 143 0.76 -26.59 -29.60
CA GLU A 143 1.16 -27.91 -30.08
C GLU A 143 0.64 -28.11 -31.51
N GLY A 144 1.63 -28.16 -32.40
CA GLY A 144 1.48 -28.08 -33.83
C GLY A 144 0.58 -29.16 -34.42
N SER A 145 -0.12 -28.77 -35.47
CA SER A 145 -0.76 -29.69 -36.39
C SER A 145 0.29 -30.68 -36.91
N SER A 146 0.21 -31.93 -36.44
CA SER A 146 1.00 -33.04 -36.99
C SER A 146 0.57 -33.32 -38.43
N PRO A 147 1.49 -33.39 -39.41
CA PRO A 147 1.13 -33.71 -40.79
C PRO A 147 0.83 -35.22 -40.93
N ARG A 148 -0.24 -35.54 -41.65
CA ARG A 148 -0.59 -36.93 -42.06
C ARG A 148 0.59 -37.60 -42.78
N PRO A 149 0.96 -38.85 -42.45
CA PRO A 149 1.82 -39.64 -43.31
C PRO A 149 1.02 -40.24 -44.48
N SER A 150 1.54 -40.03 -45.69
CA SER A 150 1.10 -40.65 -46.94
C SER A 150 1.67 -42.08 -47.04
N TRP A 151 0.85 -43.00 -47.50
CA TRP A 151 1.09 -44.42 -47.68
C TRP A 151 1.72 -44.66 -49.06
N SER A 152 2.80 -45.44 -49.13
CA SER A 152 3.26 -46.15 -50.35
C SER A 152 4.24 -47.28 -49.98
N ASP A 153 3.76 -48.50 -50.21
CA ASP A 153 4.38 -49.78 -50.59
C ASP A 153 5.78 -50.25 -50.12
N GLY A 154 5.82 -51.51 -49.64
CA GLY A 154 6.94 -52.43 -49.92
C GLY A 154 7.42 -53.39 -48.82
N ALA A 155 6.77 -54.56 -48.73
CA ALA A 155 7.33 -55.90 -48.40
C ALA A 155 7.80 -56.31 -46.97
N ASN A 156 7.06 -57.32 -46.46
CA ASN A 156 7.49 -58.61 -45.85
C ASN A 156 7.73 -58.78 -44.32
N ILE A 157 6.68 -59.31 -43.66
CA ILE A 157 6.60 -60.38 -42.64
C ILE A 157 7.63 -60.43 -41.48
N ASN A 158 7.15 -60.31 -40.23
CA ASN A 158 6.94 -61.48 -39.34
C ASN A 158 6.09 -61.14 -38.09
N TYR A 159 5.24 -62.10 -37.71
CA TYR A 159 4.36 -62.09 -36.54
C TYR A 159 5.03 -62.73 -35.32
N GLN A 160 4.87 -62.12 -34.14
CA GLN A 160 4.86 -62.69 -32.77
C GLN A 160 4.84 -61.49 -31.81
N ASP A 161 4.20 -61.44 -30.65
CA ASP A 161 3.12 -62.16 -29.95
C ASP A 161 2.91 -61.33 -28.65
N MET A 162 1.83 -61.60 -27.93
CA MET A 162 1.56 -61.24 -26.52
C MET A 162 0.86 -59.90 -26.20
N GLN A 163 -0.42 -60.08 -25.86
CA GLN A 163 -1.22 -59.26 -24.94
C GLN A 163 -0.62 -59.23 -23.53
N ALA A 164 -0.75 -58.12 -22.82
CA ALA A 164 -0.86 -58.13 -21.36
C ALA A 164 -1.58 -56.87 -20.85
N THR A 165 -2.80 -57.07 -20.34
CA THR A 165 -3.57 -56.19 -19.47
C THR A 165 -2.85 -55.93 -18.15
N ARG A 166 -2.94 -54.72 -17.59
CA ARG A 166 -2.96 -54.53 -16.12
C ARG A 166 -3.44 -53.14 -15.68
N GLU A 167 -4.52 -53.18 -14.89
CA GLU A 167 -5.05 -52.17 -13.96
C GLU A 167 -3.98 -51.60 -13.01
N SER A 168 -4.16 -50.34 -12.61
CA SER A 168 -3.64 -49.73 -11.36
C SER A 168 -4.43 -48.41 -11.14
N ASP A 169 -5.57 -48.42 -10.45
CA ASP A 169 -5.77 -48.29 -8.99
C ASP A 169 -5.39 -46.90 -8.43
N GLU A 170 -6.42 -46.22 -7.93
CA GLU A 170 -6.46 -44.90 -7.29
C GLU A 170 -6.08 -45.00 -5.81
N PRO A 171 -5.33 -44.06 -5.20
CA PRO A 171 -5.20 -44.00 -3.74
C PRO A 171 -6.14 -42.95 -3.08
N PRO A 172 -6.77 -43.26 -1.93
CA PRO A 172 -7.80 -42.43 -1.28
C PRO A 172 -7.29 -41.49 -0.17
N LEU A 173 -8.15 -40.52 0.19
CA LEU A 173 -8.07 -39.62 1.36
C LEU A 173 -8.41 -40.33 2.70
N SER A 174 -7.74 -39.96 3.80
CA SER A 174 -8.25 -40.03 5.19
C SER A 174 -7.28 -39.30 6.15
N SER A 175 -7.64 -38.13 6.71
CA SER A 175 -8.20 -37.90 8.06
C SER A 175 -7.28 -38.22 9.25
N ALA A 176 -6.90 -37.18 10.00
CA ALA A 176 -6.32 -37.31 11.34
C ALA A 176 -7.01 -36.32 12.30
N HIS A 177 -7.78 -36.86 13.23
CA HIS A 177 -8.16 -36.22 14.50
C HIS A 177 -7.35 -36.86 15.61
N LYS A 178 -6.71 -36.08 16.50
CA LYS A 178 -6.69 -36.34 17.95
C LYS A 178 -6.10 -35.16 18.78
N GLU A 179 -6.96 -34.44 19.49
CA GLU A 179 -6.73 -34.00 20.87
C GLU A 179 -7.12 -35.16 21.82
N PRO A 180 -6.83 -35.18 23.15
CA PRO A 180 -6.51 -34.06 24.06
C PRO A 180 -5.39 -34.35 25.10
N SER A 181 -5.05 -33.36 25.93
CA SER A 181 -4.58 -33.63 27.30
C SER A 181 -4.82 -32.42 28.21
N GLU A 182 -5.72 -32.60 29.17
CA GLU A 182 -5.88 -31.81 30.39
C GLU A 182 -4.63 -31.92 31.29
N ILE A 183 -4.36 -30.93 32.15
CA ILE A 183 -4.22 -31.12 33.61
C ILE A 183 -3.97 -29.78 34.34
N THR A 184 -4.87 -29.55 35.29
CA THR A 184 -4.89 -28.64 36.46
C THR A 184 -3.68 -28.81 37.38
N THR A 185 -3.21 -27.75 38.04
CA THR A 185 -2.90 -27.74 39.50
C THR A 185 -2.77 -26.29 39.99
N GLU A 186 -3.56 -26.02 41.04
CA GLU A 186 -3.43 -25.11 42.20
C GLU A 186 -2.54 -23.86 42.14
#